data_AF-A0A7J2WSS0-F1
#
_entry.id   AF-A0A7J2WSS0-F1
#
_cell.length_a   1.000
_cell.length_b   1.000
_cell.length_c   1.000
_cell.angle_alpha   90.00
_cell.angle_beta   90.00
_cell.angle_gamma   90.00
#
_symmetry.space_group_name_H-M   'P 1'
#
loop_
_entity.id
_entity.type
_entity.pdbx_description
1 polymer ?
#
loop_
_entity_poly.entity_id
_entity_poly.type
_entity_poly.pdbx_seq_one_letter_code
_entity_poly.pdbx_strand_id
1 'polypeptide(L)' 'MDDVARRVIVEDIMLESPPKLSNDLKNVKDAFLSTGLPSLPVVDSNDKVLGVIERKSLLRLL' A
#
# COMPACT_ATOMS: atom_id res chain seq x y z
N MET A 1 0.42 26.40 22.53
CA MET A 1 0.98 25.09 22.93
C MET A 1 1.11 24.25 21.65
N ASP A 2 1.68 24.84 20.59
CA ASP A 2 1.49 24.37 19.21
C ASP A 2 2.81 24.25 18.43
N ASP A 3 3.96 24.40 19.11
CA ASP A 3 5.30 24.42 18.50
C ASP A 3 6.13 23.14 18.76
N VAL A 4 5.52 22.08 19.32
CA VAL A 4 6.22 20.83 19.69
C VAL A 4 5.89 19.66 18.75
N ALA A 5 5.14 19.91 17.66
CA ALA A 5 5.15 18.97 16.53
C ALA A 5 6.52 19.10 15.85
N ARG A 6 7.49 18.31 16.33
CA ARG A 6 8.81 18.14 15.72
C ARG A 6 8.67 18.01 14.20
N ARG A 7 9.60 18.59 13.45
CA ARG A 7 9.81 18.31 12.02
C ARG A 7 10.05 16.81 11.84
N VAL A 8 8.97 16.05 11.70
CA VAL A 8 9.00 14.63 11.37
C VAL A 8 9.08 14.55 9.85
N ILE A 9 10.15 13.97 9.32
CA ILE A 9 10.28 13.74 7.88
C ILE A 9 9.51 12.46 7.57
N VAL A 10 8.76 12.44 6.46
CA VAL A 10 7.95 11.27 6.07
C VAL A 10 8.80 10.02 5.92
N GLU A 11 10.02 10.16 5.40
CA GLU A 11 10.97 9.06 5.24
C GLU A 11 11.38 8.40 6.56
N ASP A 12 11.34 9.13 7.68
CA ASP A 12 11.66 8.61 9.01
C ASP A 12 10.57 7.67 9.57
N ILE A 13 9.35 7.73 9.01
CA ILE A 13 8.19 7.00 9.52
C ILE A 13 7.65 5.99 8.49
N MET A 14 7.86 6.25 7.20
CA MET A 14 7.32 5.39 6.15
C MET A 14 7.97 4.01 6.17
N LEU A 15 7.22 3.02 5.69
CA LEU A 15 7.82 1.74 5.33
C LEU A 15 8.58 1.94 4.01
N GLU A 16 9.90 1.84 4.04
CA GLU A 16 10.78 2.17 2.91
C GLU A 16 10.50 1.33 1.64
N SER A 17 10.17 0.05 1.82
CA SER A 17 9.79 -0.86 0.73
C SER A 17 8.48 -1.56 1.08
N PRO A 18 7.32 -0.88 0.92
CA PRO A 18 6.06 -1.48 1.28
C PRO A 18 5.71 -2.64 0.33
N PRO A 19 5.02 -3.68 0.82
CA PRO A 19 4.46 -4.71 -0.04
C PRO A 19 3.61 -4.07 -1.14
N LYS A 20 3.77 -4.57 -2.37
CA LYS A 20 3.16 -4.03 -3.59
C LYS A 20 2.57 -5.15 -4.42
N LEU A 21 1.58 -4.80 -5.24
CA LEU A 21 0.94 -5.69 -6.19
C LEU A 21 1.49 -5.41 -7.60
N SER A 22 1.68 -6.47 -8.39
CA SER A 22 1.90 -6.34 -9.84
C SER A 22 0.62 -5.91 -10.55
N ASN A 23 0.76 -5.24 -11.69
CA ASN A 23 -0.36 -4.79 -12.53
C ASN A 23 -1.22 -5.93 -13.13
N ASP A 24 -0.78 -7.19 -13.09
CA ASP A 24 -1.56 -8.35 -13.55
C ASP A 24 -2.50 -8.93 -12.48
N LEU A 25 -2.41 -8.44 -11.23
CA LEU A 25 -3.36 -8.69 -10.14
C LEU A 25 -3.63 -10.16 -9.78
N LYS A 26 -2.77 -11.11 -10.19
CA LYS A 26 -3.04 -12.55 -10.01
C LYS A 26 -3.10 -13.00 -8.54
N ASN A 27 -2.37 -12.32 -7.66
CA ASN A 27 -2.17 -12.75 -6.26
C ASN A 27 -2.73 -11.75 -5.24
N VAL A 28 -3.73 -10.95 -5.63
CA VAL A 28 -4.26 -9.86 -4.78
C VAL A 28 -4.77 -10.38 -3.44
N LYS A 29 -5.54 -11.47 -3.44
CA LYS A 29 -6.06 -12.08 -2.21
C LYS A 29 -4.94 -12.52 -1.28
N ASP A 30 -3.96 -13.26 -1.80
CA ASP A 30 -2.86 -13.81 -1.00
C ASP A 30 -1.96 -12.71 -0.45
N ALA A 31 -1.73 -11.64 -1.22
CA ALA A 31 -1.00 -10.47 -0.76
C ALA A 31 -1.71 -9.79 0.43
N PHE A 32 -3.04 -9.64 0.38
CA PHE A 32 -3.79 -9.05 1.50
C PHE A 32 -3.82 -9.95 2.74
N LEU A 33 -3.92 -11.27 2.56
CA LEU A 33 -3.93 -12.23 3.67
C LEU A 33 -2.54 -12.34 4.33
N SER A 34 -1.47 -12.35 3.54
CA SER A 34 -0.10 -12.47 4.06
C SER A 34 0.42 -11.20 4.71
N THR A 35 0.11 -10.03 4.15
CA THR A 35 0.61 -8.74 4.68
C THR A 35 -0.23 -8.20 5.82
N GLY A 36 -1.53 -8.55 5.89
CA GLY A 36 -2.45 -7.96 6.86
C GLY A 36 -2.76 -6.47 6.61
N LEU A 37 -2.22 -5.86 5.54
CA LEU A 37 -2.40 -4.43 5.25
C LEU A 37 -3.78 -4.10 4.68
N PRO A 38 -4.38 -2.94 5.00
CA PRO A 38 -5.71 -2.58 4.52
C PRO A 38 -5.73 -2.15 3.04
N SER A 39 -4.59 -1.71 2.51
CA SER A 39 -4.40 -1.29 1.14
C SER A 39 -2.99 -1.64 0.66
N LEU A 40 -2.86 -1.85 -0.66
CA LEU A 40 -1.59 -2.14 -1.31
C LEU A 40 -1.47 -1.31 -2.60
N PRO A 41 -0.32 -0.68 -2.88
CA PRO A 41 -0.08 -0.02 -4.16
C PRO A 41 0.04 -1.07 -5.27
N VAL A 42 -0.47 -0.73 -6.46
CA VAL A 42 -0.29 -1.50 -7.69
C VAL A 42 0.79 -0.80 -8.51
N VAL A 43 1.81 -1.54 -8.94
CA VAL A 43 2.93 -1.03 -9.72
C VAL A 43 3.05 -1.74 -11.07
N ASP A 44 3.65 -1.07 -12.05
CA ASP A 44 4.07 -1.69 -13.31
C ASP A 44 5.46 -2.36 -13.19
N SER A 45 5.98 -2.88 -14.31
CA SER A 45 7.28 -3.55 -14.37
C SER A 45 8.48 -2.61 -14.13
N ASN A 46 8.28 -1.30 -14.15
CA ASN A 46 9.29 -0.28 -13.87
C ASN A 46 9.13 0.32 -12.47
N ASP A 47 8.38 -0.35 -11.58
CA ASP A 47 8.04 0.11 -10.23
C ASP A 47 7.27 1.43 -10.17
N LYS A 48 6.65 1.85 -11.27
CA LYS A 48 5.80 3.02 -11.28
C LYS A 48 4.44 2.68 -10.67
N VAL A 49 4.01 3.47 -9.69
CA VAL A 49 2.68 3.34 -9.08
C VAL A 49 1.59 3.68 -10.11
N LEU A 50 0.69 2.72 -10.33
CA LEU A 50 -0.49 2.85 -11.19
C LEU A 50 -1.74 3.21 -10.38
N GLY A 51 -1.79 2.83 -9.10
CA GLY A 51 -2.93 3.07 -8.22
C GLY A 51 -2.84 2.29 -6.92
N VAL A 52 -3.96 2.18 -6.21
CA VAL A 52 -4.07 1.49 -4.92
C VAL A 52 -5.31 0.60 -4.93
N ILE A 53 -5.18 -0.61 -4.41
CA ILE A 53 -6.31 -1.48 -4.09
C ILE A 53 -6.52 -1.47 -2.58
N GLU A 54 -7.77 -1.34 -2.15
CA GLU A 54 -8.17 -1.50 -0.75
C GLU A 54 -8.85 -2.85 -0.57
N ARG A 55 -8.61 -3.51 0.57
CA ARG A 55 -9.24 -4.80 0.89
C ARG A 55 -10.77 -4.74 0.84
N LYS A 56 -11.36 -3.63 1.32
CA LYS A 56 -12.83 -3.41 1.29
C LYS A 56 -13.41 -3.33 -0.12
N SER A 57 -12.61 -2.98 -1.14
CA SER A 57 -13.06 -2.97 -2.54
C SER A 57 -13.27 -4.38 -3.08
N LEU A 58 -12.46 -5.35 -2.64
CA LEU A 58 -12.62 -6.75 -3.05
C LEU A 58 -13.91 -7.35 -2.52
N LEU A 59 -14.31 -6.99 -1.29
CA LEU A 59 -15.55 -7.44 -0.68
C LEU A 59 -16.80 -6.93 -1.39
N ARG A 60 -16.71 -5.83 -2.15
CA ARG A 60 -17.83 -5.30 -2.96
C ARG A 60 -18.07 -6.09 -4.26
N LEU A 61 -17.18 -7.01 -4.60
CA LEU A 61 -17.28 -7.84 -5.81
C LEU A 61 -17.91 -9.23 -5.53
N LEU A 62 -18.25 -9.50 -4.28
CA LEU A 62 -18.94 -10.71 -3.82
C LEU A 62 -20.42 -10.39 -3.60
#